data_AF-A0ABD5STW4-F1
#
_entry.id   AF-A0ABD5STW4-F1
#
_cell.length_a   1.000
_cell.length_b   1.000
_cell.length_c   1.000
_cell.angle_alpha   90.00
_cell.angle_beta   90.00
_cell.angle_gamma   90.00
#
_symmetry.space_group_name_H-M   'P 1'
#
loop_
_entity.id
_entity.type
_entity.pdbx_description
1 polymer ?
#
loop_
_entity_poly.entity_id
_entity_poly.type
_entity_poly.pdbx_seq_one_letter_code
_entity_poly.pdbx_strand_id
1 'polypeptide(L)'
;MRVATTPTQLLEGFPVGPHGTTTCQHCKYRLYEGDRATILASRPADTDRWAIHRPYCVACSPDDITQPTLGCTELLAQCRLGTRADLATQQTRLVVLEPEVQDSSPPSNRATEPEAIPIPNR
;
A
#
# COMPACT_ATOMS: atom_id res chain seq x y z
N MET A 1 -0.97 3.79 -27.74
CA MET A 1 -2.16 3.13 -27.15
C MET A 1 -2.08 3.29 -25.64
N ARG A 2 -3.06 3.96 -25.00
CA ARG A 2 -3.12 4.08 -23.53
C ARG A 2 -4.18 3.10 -23.03
N VAL A 3 -3.81 2.23 -22.10
CA VAL A 3 -4.75 1.31 -21.44
C VAL A 3 -5.26 1.98 -20.18
N ALA A 4 -6.58 2.08 -20.02
CA ALA A 4 -7.19 2.51 -18.77
C ALA A 4 -7.33 1.28 -17.84
N THR A 5 -6.99 1.45 -16.57
CA THR A 5 -7.13 0.40 -15.54
C THR A 5 -7.74 1.01 -14.28
N THR A 6 -8.46 0.21 -13.51
CA THR A 6 -8.94 0.61 -12.18
C THR A 6 -7.86 0.38 -11.12
N PRO A 7 -7.90 1.11 -9.98
CA PRO A 7 -7.01 0.85 -8.84
C PRO A 7 -7.03 -0.62 -8.38
N THR A 8 -8.19 -1.26 -8.33
CA THR A 8 -8.31 -2.70 -7.99
C THR A 8 -7.57 -3.58 -8.98
N GLN A 9 -7.77 -3.37 -10.29
CA GLN A 9 -7.07 -4.13 -11.35
C GLN A 9 -5.55 -3.92 -11.32
N LEU A 10 -5.08 -2.75 -10.88
CA LEU A 10 -3.67 -2.47 -10.71
C LEU A 10 -3.05 -3.27 -9.56
N LEU A 11 -3.79 -3.44 -8.46
CA LEU A 11 -3.28 -4.07 -7.24
C LEU A 11 -3.40 -5.60 -7.25
N GLU A 12 -4.40 -6.16 -7.93
CA GLU A 12 -4.61 -7.62 -8.02
C GLU A 12 -3.36 -8.35 -8.52
N GLY A 13 -2.90 -9.35 -7.78
CA GLY A 13 -1.74 -10.16 -8.11
C GLY A 13 -0.37 -9.48 -7.90
N PHE A 14 -0.34 -8.25 -7.39
CA PHE A 14 0.92 -7.52 -7.14
C PHE A 14 1.66 -8.12 -5.94
N PRO A 15 2.99 -8.31 -6.01
CA PRO A 15 3.75 -8.92 -4.93
C PRO A 15 3.80 -8.08 -3.65
N VAL A 16 3.65 -8.74 -2.50
CA VAL A 16 3.72 -8.13 -1.17
C VAL A 16 4.96 -8.66 -0.45
N GLY A 17 6.00 -7.83 -0.37
CA GLY A 17 7.27 -8.21 0.23
C GLY A 17 8.11 -9.15 -0.66
N PRO A 18 9.29 -9.56 -0.17
CA PRO A 18 10.29 -10.26 -1.00
C PRO A 18 10.08 -11.77 -1.16
N HIS A 19 9.25 -12.42 -0.32
CA HIS A 19 9.15 -13.88 -0.21
C HIS A 19 7.71 -14.36 0.04
N GLY A 20 7.54 -15.65 0.37
CA GLY A 20 6.25 -16.23 0.77
C GLY A 20 5.74 -15.82 2.16
N THR A 21 6.39 -14.86 2.81
CA THR A 21 5.91 -14.21 4.04
C THR A 21 6.27 -12.74 4.03
N THR A 22 5.53 -11.95 4.80
CA THR A 22 5.83 -10.53 5.04
C THR A 22 5.54 -10.19 6.50
N THR A 23 5.85 -8.96 6.93
CA THR A 23 5.57 -8.51 8.29
C THR A 23 4.74 -7.25 8.28
N CYS A 24 3.89 -7.10 9.29
CA CYS A 24 3.13 -5.89 9.51
C CYS A 24 4.08 -4.69 9.62
N GLN A 25 3.78 -3.61 8.91
CA GLN A 25 4.56 -2.38 8.94
C GLN A 25 4.69 -1.81 10.36
N HIS A 26 3.65 -1.93 11.18
CA HIS A 26 3.61 -1.40 12.54
C HIS A 26 4.12 -2.42 13.58
N CYS A 27 3.34 -3.47 13.88
CA CYS A 27 3.63 -4.40 14.98
C CYS A 27 4.62 -5.52 14.63
N LYS A 28 5.07 -5.61 13.38
CA LYS A 28 5.98 -6.65 12.85
C LYS A 28 5.45 -8.09 12.93
N TYR A 29 4.18 -8.28 13.28
CA TYR A 29 3.51 -9.59 13.19
C TYR A 29 3.69 -10.17 11.79
N ARG A 30 4.01 -11.46 11.70
CA ARG A 30 4.27 -12.12 10.44
C ARG A 30 2.94 -12.50 9.78
N LEU A 31 2.80 -12.11 8.53
CA LEU A 31 1.64 -12.38 7.69
C LEU A 31 1.99 -13.46 6.66
N TYR A 32 1.01 -14.30 6.39
CA TYR A 32 1.08 -15.48 5.57
C TYR A 32 -0.03 -15.49 4.51
N GLU A 33 0.00 -16.49 3.64
CA GLU A 33 -1.11 -16.79 2.75
C GLU A 33 -2.41 -17.01 3.54
N GLY A 34 -3.51 -16.46 3.02
CA GLY A 34 -4.84 -16.51 3.63
C GLY A 34 -5.14 -15.34 4.57
N ASP A 35 -4.12 -14.65 5.09
CA ASP A 35 -4.34 -13.53 5.99
C ASP A 35 -5.03 -12.36 5.30
N ARG A 36 -5.90 -11.67 6.05
CA ARG A 36 -6.39 -10.34 5.67
C ARG A 36 -5.36 -9.29 6.04
N ALA A 37 -5.16 -8.34 5.14
CA ALA A 37 -4.21 -7.26 5.32
C ALA A 37 -4.70 -5.98 4.65
N THR A 38 -4.13 -4.86 5.07
CA THR A 38 -4.30 -3.58 4.40
C THR A 38 -2.98 -3.18 3.78
N ILE A 39 -3.00 -2.84 2.49
CA ILE A 39 -1.82 -2.41 1.75
C ILE A 39 -1.89 -0.91 1.47
N LEU A 40 -0.73 -0.26 1.59
CA LEU A 40 -0.51 1.09 1.07
C LEU A 40 0.34 0.95 -0.20
N ALA A 41 -0.14 1.51 -1.30
CA ALA A 41 0.59 1.62 -2.54
C ALA A 41 0.81 3.09 -2.89
N SER A 42 1.99 3.45 -3.36
CA SER A 42 2.34 4.82 -3.75
C SER A 42 2.96 4.87 -5.13
N ARG A 43 2.65 5.92 -5.88
CA ARG A 43 3.28 6.24 -7.16
C ARG A 43 3.69 7.72 -7.19
N PRO A 44 4.99 8.04 -7.25
CA PRO A 44 5.47 9.40 -7.48
C PRO A 44 4.93 9.99 -8.79
N ALA A 45 4.67 11.30 -8.82
CA ALA A 45 4.05 11.98 -9.97
C ALA A 45 4.92 11.97 -11.25
N ASP A 46 6.23 11.77 -11.10
CA ASP A 46 7.22 11.71 -12.18
C ASP A 46 7.47 10.29 -12.69
N THR A 47 6.75 9.27 -12.19
CA THR A 47 6.89 7.88 -12.62
C THR A 47 5.55 7.18 -12.80
N ASP A 48 5.53 6.17 -13.68
CA ASP A 48 4.39 5.27 -13.85
C ASP A 48 4.46 4.03 -12.93
N ARG A 49 5.53 3.91 -12.13
CA ARG A 49 5.76 2.74 -11.28
C ARG A 49 5.11 2.91 -9.91
N TRP A 50 4.26 1.95 -9.57
CA TRP A 50 3.72 1.80 -8.22
C TRP A 50 4.68 1.00 -7.35
N ALA A 51 4.80 1.40 -6.09
CA ALA A 51 5.45 0.65 -5.03
C ALA A 51 4.42 0.25 -3.97
N ILE A 52 4.40 -1.03 -3.59
CA ILE A 52 3.62 -1.51 -2.45
C ILE A 52 4.53 -1.53 -1.23
N HIS A 53 4.08 -0.88 -0.16
CA HIS A 53 4.79 -0.84 1.12
C HIS A 53 4.57 -2.15 1.90
N ARG A 54 5.24 -2.30 3.05
CA ARG A 54 4.90 -3.41 3.95
C ARG A 54 3.43 -3.31 4.36
N PRO A 55 2.66 -4.40 4.35
CA PRO A 55 1.24 -4.36 4.67
C PRO A 55 1.01 -4.13 6.17
N TYR A 56 -0.22 -3.79 6.54
CA TYR A 56 -0.72 -3.76 7.91
C TYR A 56 -1.53 -5.04 8.18
N CYS A 57 -1.38 -5.63 9.37
CA CYS A 57 -2.32 -6.65 9.81
C CYS A 57 -3.66 -5.99 10.20
N VAL A 58 -4.72 -6.79 10.32
CA VAL A 58 -6.06 -6.29 10.68
C VAL A 58 -6.05 -5.40 11.93
N ALA A 59 -5.28 -5.78 12.96
CA ALA A 59 -5.20 -5.01 14.21
C ALA A 59 -4.45 -3.67 14.08
N CYS A 60 -3.66 -3.47 13.03
CA CYS A 60 -2.90 -2.25 12.79
C CYS A 60 -3.35 -1.53 11.50
N SER A 61 -4.48 -1.94 10.91
CA SER A 61 -4.98 -1.35 9.68
C SER A 61 -5.29 0.14 9.94
N PRO A 62 -4.73 1.06 9.15
CA PRO A 62 -5.27 2.41 9.09
C PRO A 62 -6.65 2.39 8.41
N ASP A 63 -7.51 3.33 8.78
CA ASP A 63 -8.82 3.51 8.16
C ASP A 63 -8.72 4.39 6.90
N ASP A 64 -7.81 5.39 6.92
CA ASP A 64 -7.62 6.39 5.86
C ASP A 64 -6.15 6.84 5.73
N ILE A 65 -5.84 7.57 4.64
CA ILE A 65 -4.52 8.14 4.39
C ILE A 65 -4.43 9.53 5.06
N THR A 66 -4.06 9.55 6.33
CA THR A 66 -3.98 10.79 7.14
C THR A 66 -2.79 11.69 6.80
N GLN A 67 -1.66 11.13 6.37
CA GLN A 67 -0.42 11.85 6.08
C GLN A 67 0.11 11.49 4.69
N PRO A 68 -0.51 12.04 3.63
CA PRO A 68 -0.15 11.67 2.28
C PRO A 68 1.28 12.12 1.93
N THR A 69 2.00 11.26 1.21
CA THR A 69 3.36 11.56 0.77
C THR A 69 3.34 12.64 -0.32
N LEU A 70 4.07 13.73 -0.10
CA LEU A 70 4.15 14.84 -1.05
C LEU A 70 4.58 14.36 -2.44
N GLY A 71 3.87 14.81 -3.48
CA GLY A 71 4.17 14.44 -4.87
C GLY A 71 3.84 12.98 -5.23
N CYS A 72 3.19 12.21 -4.36
CA CYS A 72 2.78 10.84 -4.65
C CYS A 72 1.26 10.71 -4.76
N THR A 73 0.79 9.90 -5.72
CA THR A 73 -0.55 9.30 -5.63
C THR A 73 -0.46 8.12 -4.67
N GLU A 74 -1.36 8.01 -3.71
CA GLU A 74 -1.41 6.85 -2.82
C GLU A 74 -2.78 6.17 -2.85
N LEU A 75 -2.76 4.86 -2.62
CA LEU A 75 -3.93 4.00 -2.53
C LEU A 75 -3.84 3.18 -1.26
N LEU A 76 -4.92 3.17 -0.49
CA LEU A 76 -5.11 2.29 0.65
C LEU A 76 -6.17 1.25 0.30
N ALA A 77 -5.83 -0.03 0.40
CA ALA A 77 -6.74 -1.11 0.04
C ALA A 77 -6.68 -2.25 1.05
N GLN A 78 -7.85 -2.78 1.41
CA GLN A 78 -7.96 -4.06 2.11
C GLN A 78 -7.86 -5.20 1.09
N CYS A 79 -7.26 -6.31 1.49
CA CYS A 79 -7.13 -7.48 0.62
C CYS A 79 -6.95 -8.77 1.42
N ARG A 80 -6.98 -9.90 0.70
CA ARG A 80 -6.43 -11.17 1.18
C ARG A 80 -5.04 -11.39 0.60
N LEU A 81 -4.16 -12.03 1.35
CA LEU A 81 -2.85 -12.45 0.85
C LEU A 81 -2.96 -13.84 0.20
N GLY A 82 -2.51 -13.95 -1.05
CA GLY A 82 -2.38 -15.22 -1.77
C GLY A 82 -0.92 -15.58 -2.03
N THR A 83 -0.68 -16.76 -2.59
CA THR A 83 0.64 -17.15 -3.10
C THR A 83 0.61 -17.28 -4.61
N ARG A 84 1.57 -16.66 -5.29
CA ARG A 84 1.87 -16.92 -6.70
C ARG A 84 3.17 -17.71 -6.82
N ALA A 85 3.11 -18.82 -7.55
CA ALA A 85 4.27 -19.63 -7.89
C ALA A 85 4.67 -19.38 -9.35
N ASP A 86 5.93 -19.01 -9.57
CA ASP A 86 6.59 -19.09 -10.87
C ASP A 86 7.39 -20.40 -10.92
N LEU A 87 6.85 -21.37 -11.64
CA LEU A 87 7.44 -22.70 -11.73
C LEU A 87 8.73 -22.74 -12.56
N ALA A 88 8.90 -21.80 -13.51
CA ALA A 88 10.10 -21.74 -14.33
C ALA A 88 11.32 -21.31 -13.50
N THR A 89 11.12 -20.37 -12.58
CA THR A 89 12.17 -19.89 -11.66
C THR A 89 12.15 -20.58 -10.29
N GLN A 90 11.18 -21.46 -10.05
CA GLN A 90 10.92 -22.11 -8.74
C GLN A 90 10.78 -21.09 -7.60
N GLN A 91 10.17 -19.95 -7.89
CA GLN A 91 9.97 -18.88 -6.92
C GLN A 91 8.51 -18.76 -6.50
N THR A 92 8.31 -18.58 -5.20
CA THR A 92 7.00 -18.23 -4.64
C THR A 92 7.05 -16.82 -4.04
N ARG A 93 5.93 -16.11 -4.14
CA ARG A 93 5.74 -14.76 -3.58
C ARG A 93 4.34 -14.64 -3.02
N LEU A 94 4.21 -13.92 -1.91
CA LEU A 94 2.90 -13.42 -1.52
C LEU A 94 2.43 -12.35 -2.50
N VAL A 95 1.14 -12.37 -2.80
CA VAL A 95 0.47 -11.43 -3.69
C VAL A 95 -0.83 -10.94 -3.10
N VAL A 96 -1.27 -9.77 -3.55
CA VAL A 96 -2.59 -9.23 -3.25
C VAL A 96 -3.67 -10.02 -4.00
N LEU A 97 -4.72 -10.44 -3.30
CA LEU A 97 -5.94 -11.01 -3.88
C LEU A 97 -7.15 -10.18 -3.44
N GLU A 98 -8.07 -9.98 -4.37
CA GLU A 98 -9.38 -9.35 -4.11
C GLU A 98 -9.26 -7.97 -3.43
N PRO A 99 -8.50 -6.99 -3.97
CA PRO A 99 -8.30 -5.71 -3.31
C PRO A 99 -9.53 -4.83 -3.38
N GLU A 100 -9.90 -4.28 -2.23
CA GLU A 100 -10.96 -3.30 -2.07
C GLU A 100 -10.36 -1.98 -1.62
N VAL A 101 -10.34 -1.00 -2.53
CA VAL A 101 -9.80 0.34 -2.23
C VAL A 101 -10.70 1.03 -1.22
N GLN A 102 -10.09 1.45 -0.11
CA GLN A 102 -10.75 2.17 0.98
C GLN A 102 -10.56 3.67 0.82
N ASP A 103 -9.36 4.10 0.42
CA ASP A 103 -9.02 5.51 0.31
C ASP A 103 -7.94 5.75 -0.77
N SER A 104 -7.88 6.97 -1.28
CA SER A 104 -6.89 7.40 -2.25
C SER A 104 -6.53 8.86 -2.08
N SER A 105 -5.24 9.18 -2.14
CA SER A 105 -4.75 10.56 -2.16
C SER A 105 -4.18 10.89 -3.56
N PRO A 106 -4.58 12.03 -4.17
CA PRO A 106 -3.92 12.52 -5.37
C PRO A 106 -2.56 13.13 -5.02
N PRO A 107 -1.65 13.28 -6.01
CA PRO A 107 -0.37 13.94 -5.75
C PRO A 107 -0.61 15.39 -5.37
N SER A 108 -0.33 15.72 -4.10
CA SER A 108 -0.34 17.10 -3.63
C SER A 108 1.00 17.76 -3.92
N ASN A 109 0.96 19.02 -4.37
CA ASN A 109 2.13 19.89 -4.44
C ASN A 109 2.22 20.84 -3.22
N ARG A 110 1.31 20.69 -2.25
CA ARG A 110 1.34 21.42 -0.97
C ARG A 110 1.47 20.41 0.15
N ALA A 111 2.51 20.56 0.97
CA ALA A 111 2.52 19.95 2.28
C ALA A 111 1.28 20.47 3.03
N THR A 112 0.50 19.58 3.65
CA THR A 112 -0.46 20.01 4.66
C THR A 112 0.34 20.79 5.70
N GLU A 113 0.11 22.10 5.80
CA GLU A 113 0.81 22.93 6.77
C GLU A 113 0.63 22.29 8.16
N PRO A 114 1.71 22.03 8.91
CA PRO A 114 1.55 21.61 10.29
C PRO A 114 0.77 22.71 11.02
N GLU A 115 -0.30 22.31 11.71
CA GLU A 115 -1.10 23.20 12.54
C GLU A 115 -0.15 24.02 13.43
N ALA A 116 -0.18 25.34 13.25
CA ALA A 116 0.75 26.24 13.92
C ALA A 116 0.59 26.11 15.43
N ILE A 117 1.61 25.56 16.11
CA ILE A 117 1.66 25.53 17.58
C ILE A 117 1.81 27.00 18.04
N PRO A 118 0.84 27.57 18.77
CA PRO A 118 0.95 28.95 19.22
C PRO A 118 2.12 29.06 20.22
N ILE A 119 3.10 29.90 19.90
CA ILE A 119 4.20 30.25 20.80
C ILE A 119 3.62 31.20 21.87
N PRO A 120 3.63 30.84 23.16
CA PRO A 120 3.17 31.75 24.20
C PRO A 120 4.14 32.93 24.31
N ASN A 121 3.59 34.15 24.24
CA ASN A 121 4.33 35.40 24.40
C ASN A 121 4.86 35.50 25.83
N ARG A 122 6.16 35.77 26.01
CA ARG A 122 6.78 36.07 27.30
C ARG A 122 7.19 37.53 27.37
#